data_AF-A0A7X8Q7V8-F1
#
_entry.id   AF-A0A7X8Q7V8-F1
#
_cell.length_a   1.000
_cell.length_b   1.000
_cell.length_c   1.000
_cell.angle_alpha   90.00
_cell.angle_beta   90.00
_cell.angle_gamma   90.00
#
_symmetry.space_group_name_H-M   'P 1'
#
loop_
_entity.id
_entity.type
_entity.pdbx_description
1 polymer ?
#
loop_
_entity_poly.entity_id
_entity_poly.type
_entity_poly.pdbx_seq_one_letter_code
_entity_poly.pdbx_strand_id
1 'polypeptide(L)'
;DGAALAVLLSDCLPDSAWIGGINDGAALAILLSDCPTDSAWIGGINDGAALAVLLSDCLPDSAWIGGFYDGSATSKQLASCFEYVYSGGFYDGASVNFLTCSEQLPIQLLELTAFWDNDDGIIQWITASEISNSGFFVQKRNSENEFIDVGFVNGAGNSNELNIYTWVDYNLINSDENEFYYRLKQVDFDGQYTITDVVMLSKNSINNSDCSFTANLFPNPALQSGDISVLMNSPEEDNISIFIIDALGRTLYNAQTSVHSGLVLYQLPELNLSPAKYNIMLIHSSGQIVLPFIITK
;
A
#
# COMPACT_ATOMS: atom_id res chain seq x y z
N ASP A 1 -33.26 32.99 -3.71
CA ASP A 1 -33.60 31.76 -2.95
C ASP A 1 -33.37 30.57 -3.85
N GLY A 2 -32.18 29.99 -3.80
CA GLY A 2 -31.83 28.79 -4.54
C GLY A 2 -30.62 28.12 -3.89
N ALA A 3 -30.75 26.83 -3.60
CA ALA A 3 -29.57 26.05 -3.22
C ALA A 3 -28.85 25.59 -4.49
N ALA A 4 -27.54 25.77 -4.55
CA ALA A 4 -26.69 25.19 -5.58
C ALA A 4 -26.15 23.83 -5.10
N LEU A 5 -26.27 22.80 -5.93
CA LEU A 5 -25.66 21.49 -5.70
C LEU A 5 -24.83 21.11 -6.92
N ALA A 6 -23.56 20.79 -6.69
CA ALA A 6 -22.71 20.19 -7.72
C ALA A 6 -22.02 18.93 -7.18
N VAL A 7 -22.00 17.90 -8.01
CA VAL A 7 -21.22 16.68 -7.80
C VAL A 7 -20.36 16.52 -9.04
N LEU A 8 -19.05 16.63 -8.85
CA LEU A 8 -18.07 16.56 -9.92
C LEU A 8 -17.24 15.30 -9.70
N LEU A 9 -17.45 14.31 -10.57
CA LEU A 9 -16.75 13.03 -10.60
C LEU A 9 -15.99 12.95 -11.92
N SER A 10 -14.67 13.09 -11.89
CA SER A 10 -13.84 13.00 -13.09
C SER A 10 -12.38 12.75 -12.75
N ASP A 11 -11.71 11.98 -13.60
CA ASP A 11 -10.26 11.75 -13.50
C ASP A 11 -9.48 13.08 -13.61
N CYS A 12 -9.95 14.03 -14.44
CA CYS A 12 -9.39 15.38 -14.55
C CYS A 12 -10.49 16.45 -14.58
N LEU A 13 -10.51 17.31 -13.57
CA LEU A 13 -11.42 18.45 -13.52
C LEU A 13 -10.86 19.68 -14.25
N PRO A 14 -11.71 20.60 -14.72
CA PRO A 14 -11.26 21.84 -15.38
C PRO A 14 -10.44 22.73 -14.44
N ASP A 15 -9.53 23.55 -14.97
CA ASP A 15 -8.60 24.41 -14.21
C ASP A 15 -9.27 25.30 -13.13
N SER A 16 -10.55 25.63 -13.29
CA SER A 16 -11.33 26.30 -12.24
C SER A 16 -12.77 25.80 -12.15
N ALA A 17 -13.25 25.63 -10.92
CA ALA A 17 -14.63 25.29 -10.61
C ALA A 17 -15.29 26.39 -9.77
N TRP A 18 -16.49 26.80 -10.19
CA TRP A 18 -17.33 27.77 -9.50
C TRP A 18 -18.69 27.13 -9.22
N ILE A 19 -19.00 26.91 -7.94
CA ILE A 19 -20.21 26.21 -7.51
C ILE A 19 -20.97 27.12 -6.53
N GLY A 20 -22.07 27.70 -6.99
CA GLY A 20 -22.86 28.68 -6.24
C GLY A 20 -22.88 30.06 -6.91
N GLY A 21 -23.47 31.04 -6.23
CA GLY A 21 -23.61 32.41 -6.71
C GLY A 21 -23.95 33.41 -5.59
N ILE A 22 -23.99 34.70 -5.95
CA ILE A 22 -24.27 35.78 -5.01
C ILE A 22 -25.75 35.73 -4.59
N ASN A 23 -26.04 35.73 -3.28
CA ASN A 23 -27.39 35.68 -2.68
C ASN A 23 -28.24 34.44 -3.06
N ASP A 24 -27.63 33.31 -3.40
CA ASP A 24 -28.38 32.09 -3.72
C ASP A 24 -28.91 31.43 -2.44
N GLY A 25 -28.13 31.44 -1.36
CA GLY A 25 -28.57 31.15 0.01
C GLY A 25 -27.95 29.88 0.57
N ALA A 26 -27.66 28.88 -0.27
CA ALA A 26 -26.77 27.80 0.14
C ALA A 26 -26.05 27.12 -1.03
N ALA A 27 -24.82 26.67 -0.82
CA ALA A 27 -24.07 25.87 -1.78
C ALA A 27 -23.61 24.54 -1.17
N LEU A 28 -23.74 23.45 -1.92
CA LEU A 28 -23.18 22.14 -1.60
C LEU A 28 -22.34 21.63 -2.78
N ALA A 29 -21.08 21.30 -2.51
CA ALA A 29 -20.18 20.70 -3.49
C ALA A 29 -19.60 19.39 -2.98
N ILE A 30 -19.57 18.37 -3.86
CA ILE A 30 -18.74 17.17 -3.69
C ILE A 30 -17.79 17.10 -4.89
N LEU A 31 -16.50 17.15 -4.62
CA LEU A 31 -15.44 17.03 -5.61
C LEU A 31 -14.65 15.75 -5.32
N LEU A 32 -14.67 14.82 -6.28
CA LEU A 32 -13.94 13.56 -6.27
C LEU A 32 -13.16 13.45 -7.57
N SER A 33 -11.84 13.54 -7.48
CA SER A 33 -10.96 13.55 -8.66
C SER A 33 -9.54 13.12 -8.29
N ASP A 34 -8.79 12.58 -9.24
CA ASP A 34 -7.37 12.27 -9.09
C ASP A 34 -6.49 13.46 -9.55
N CYS A 35 -7.01 14.32 -10.43
CA CYS A 35 -6.42 15.59 -10.84
C CYS A 35 -7.42 16.74 -10.56
N PRO A 36 -7.35 17.39 -9.38
CA PRO A 36 -8.27 18.47 -9.02
C PRO A 36 -8.08 19.73 -9.89
N THR A 37 -9.06 20.62 -9.85
CA THR A 37 -8.96 21.98 -10.43
C THR A 37 -7.84 22.77 -9.77
N ASP A 38 -7.13 23.67 -10.47
CA ASP A 38 -6.18 24.61 -9.84
C ASP A 38 -6.87 25.51 -8.80
N SER A 39 -8.12 25.90 -9.06
CA SER A 39 -8.90 26.72 -8.12
C SER A 39 -10.36 26.31 -8.01
N ALA A 40 -10.83 26.12 -6.78
CA ALA A 40 -12.23 25.80 -6.48
C ALA A 40 -12.87 26.91 -5.64
N TRP A 41 -14.02 27.40 -6.09
CA TRP A 41 -14.86 28.38 -5.39
C TRP A 41 -16.23 27.76 -5.13
N ILE A 42 -16.54 27.51 -3.85
CA ILE A 42 -17.77 26.84 -3.43
C ILE A 42 -18.52 27.80 -2.51
N GLY A 43 -19.66 28.31 -2.96
CA GLY A 43 -20.41 29.37 -2.29
C GLY A 43 -20.39 30.69 -3.06
N GLY A 44 -20.70 31.78 -2.37
CA GLY A 44 -20.86 33.10 -2.95
C GLY A 44 -20.69 34.24 -1.93
N ILE A 45 -21.23 35.40 -2.25
CA ILE A 45 -21.34 36.53 -1.30
C ILE A 45 -22.79 36.56 -0.82
N ASN A 46 -23.01 36.71 0.49
CA ASN A 46 -24.32 36.67 1.16
C ASN A 46 -25.13 35.37 0.96
N ASP A 47 -24.47 34.24 0.75
CA ASP A 47 -25.07 32.92 0.70
C ASP A 47 -25.12 32.34 2.12
N GLY A 48 -26.29 32.23 2.75
CA GLY A 48 -26.41 31.89 4.17
C GLY A 48 -25.76 30.57 4.65
N ALA A 49 -25.35 29.64 3.76
CA ALA A 49 -24.50 28.51 4.13
C ALA A 49 -23.71 27.88 2.96
N ALA A 50 -22.45 27.53 3.17
CA ALA A 50 -21.67 26.72 2.22
C ALA A 50 -21.21 25.39 2.85
N LEU A 51 -21.34 24.28 2.12
CA LEU A 51 -20.81 22.97 2.51
C LEU A 51 -20.00 22.36 1.36
N ALA A 52 -18.78 21.94 1.64
CA ALA A 52 -17.90 21.29 0.66
C ALA A 52 -17.33 19.97 1.18
N VAL A 53 -17.34 18.95 0.33
CA VAL A 53 -16.60 17.71 0.54
C VAL A 53 -15.60 17.56 -0.59
N LEU A 54 -14.32 17.68 -0.27
CA LEU A 54 -13.21 17.52 -1.21
C LEU A 54 -12.51 16.20 -0.89
N LEU A 55 -12.54 15.25 -1.82
CA LEU A 55 -11.93 13.94 -1.67
C LEU A 55 -11.00 13.74 -2.88
N SER A 56 -9.71 13.95 -2.68
CA SER A 56 -8.73 13.81 -3.76
C SER A 56 -7.36 13.55 -3.19
N ASP A 57 -6.55 12.78 -3.92
CA ASP A 57 -5.15 12.51 -3.55
C ASP A 57 -4.28 13.79 -3.61
N CYS A 58 -4.62 14.72 -4.50
CA CYS A 58 -4.03 16.06 -4.61
C CYS A 58 -5.16 17.09 -4.47
N LEU A 59 -5.02 18.18 -3.70
CA LEU A 59 -6.06 19.23 -3.63
C LEU A 59 -5.79 20.37 -4.63
N PRO A 60 -6.83 21.18 -4.96
CA PRO A 60 -6.63 22.44 -5.67
C PRO A 60 -5.52 23.27 -5.04
N ASP A 61 -4.72 23.97 -5.87
CA ASP A 61 -3.72 24.93 -5.39
C ASP A 61 -4.35 25.98 -4.45
N SER A 62 -5.61 26.33 -4.73
CA SER A 62 -6.43 27.11 -3.81
C SER A 62 -7.89 26.67 -3.79
N ALA A 63 -8.43 26.48 -2.59
CA ALA A 63 -9.86 26.26 -2.38
C ALA A 63 -10.45 27.37 -1.51
N TRP A 64 -11.56 27.95 -1.99
CA TRP A 64 -12.35 28.98 -1.33
C TRP A 64 -13.73 28.42 -1.03
N ILE A 65 -14.03 28.22 0.25
CA ILE A 65 -15.27 27.59 0.70
C ILE A 65 -16.04 28.60 1.55
N GLY A 66 -17.15 29.09 1.02
CA GLY A 66 -17.88 30.24 1.53
C GLY A 66 -17.35 31.56 0.94
N GLY A 67 -17.88 32.66 1.46
CA GLY A 67 -17.50 34.01 1.05
C GLY A 67 -17.95 35.08 2.03
N PHE A 68 -17.97 36.33 1.59
CA PHE A 68 -18.29 37.44 2.48
C PHE A 68 -19.77 37.39 2.91
N TYR A 69 -20.04 37.54 4.22
CA TYR A 69 -21.40 37.57 4.81
C TYR A 69 -22.23 36.28 4.62
N ASP A 70 -21.57 35.13 4.52
CA ASP A 70 -22.17 33.82 4.21
C ASP A 70 -22.78 33.10 5.44
N GLY A 71 -22.69 33.67 6.64
CA GLY A 71 -23.31 33.10 7.84
C GLY A 71 -22.64 31.83 8.37
N SER A 72 -22.53 30.76 7.59
CA SER A 72 -21.77 29.56 7.97
C SER A 72 -21.13 28.80 6.81
N ALA A 73 -19.88 28.37 6.99
CA ALA A 73 -19.17 27.52 6.04
C ALA A 73 -18.67 26.24 6.71
N THR A 74 -18.85 25.08 6.08
CA THR A 74 -18.30 23.81 6.57
C THR A 74 -17.59 23.09 5.44
N SER A 75 -16.41 22.53 5.72
CA SER A 75 -15.74 21.66 4.78
C SER A 75 -15.18 20.39 5.42
N LYS A 76 -15.18 19.31 4.65
CA LYS A 76 -14.44 18.08 4.96
C LYS A 76 -13.49 17.76 3.82
N GLN A 77 -12.24 17.52 4.16
CA GLN A 77 -11.17 17.28 3.19
C GLN A 77 -10.36 16.03 3.57
N LEU A 78 -10.13 15.17 2.58
CA LEU A 78 -9.20 14.05 2.66
C LEU A 78 -8.15 14.25 1.58
N ALA A 79 -6.88 14.45 1.96
CA ALA A 79 -5.78 14.74 1.04
C ALA A 79 -4.40 14.33 1.58
N SER A 80 -3.44 14.14 0.66
CA SER A 80 -2.05 13.75 0.98
C SER A 80 -1.11 14.94 1.19
N CYS A 81 -1.36 16.08 0.53
CA CYS A 81 -0.50 17.28 0.53
C CYS A 81 -1.33 18.58 0.53
N PHE A 82 -0.78 19.69 1.06
CA PHE A 82 -1.45 21.00 1.13
C PHE A 82 -0.58 22.14 0.59
N GLU A 83 -1.21 23.11 -0.09
CA GLU A 83 -0.66 24.47 -0.17
C GLU A 83 -1.58 25.56 0.43
N TYR A 84 -2.84 25.80 0.02
CA TYR A 84 -3.68 26.83 0.69
C TYR A 84 -5.20 26.56 0.63
N VAL A 85 -5.86 26.48 1.79
CA VAL A 85 -7.33 26.37 1.92
C VAL A 85 -7.87 27.54 2.71
N TYR A 86 -8.85 28.24 2.14
CA TYR A 86 -9.57 29.34 2.77
C TYR A 86 -11.03 28.95 2.97
N SER A 87 -11.49 29.00 4.22
CA SER A 87 -12.89 28.67 4.52
C SER A 87 -13.49 29.72 5.43
N GLY A 88 -14.68 30.18 5.05
CA GLY A 88 -15.30 31.39 5.56
C GLY A 88 -14.76 32.66 4.90
N GLY A 89 -15.49 33.76 5.08
CA GLY A 89 -15.12 35.09 4.60
C GLY A 89 -15.20 36.15 5.70
N PHE A 90 -14.89 37.41 5.38
CA PHE A 90 -15.07 38.49 6.36
C PHE A 90 -16.56 38.61 6.73
N TYR A 91 -16.83 38.74 8.04
CA TYR A 91 -18.19 38.82 8.62
C TYR A 91 -19.04 37.55 8.46
N ASP A 92 -18.39 36.38 8.44
CA ASP A 92 -19.04 35.09 8.62
C ASP A 92 -19.47 34.88 10.08
N GLY A 93 -20.47 34.01 10.30
CA GLY A 93 -20.92 33.64 11.64
C GLY A 93 -20.11 32.48 12.22
N ALA A 94 -19.82 31.45 11.42
CA ALA A 94 -18.99 30.31 11.82
C ALA A 94 -18.40 29.56 10.61
N SER A 95 -17.11 29.24 10.65
CA SER A 95 -16.47 28.33 9.70
C SER A 95 -15.85 27.10 10.40
N VAL A 96 -16.03 25.91 9.82
CA VAL A 96 -15.47 24.65 10.34
C VAL A 96 -14.80 23.87 9.22
N ASN A 97 -13.54 23.48 9.44
CA ASN A 97 -12.77 22.67 8.51
C ASN A 97 -12.28 21.38 9.17
N PHE A 98 -12.64 20.26 8.56
CA PHE A 98 -12.11 18.95 8.95
C PHE A 98 -11.03 18.54 7.95
N LEU A 99 -9.78 18.61 8.41
CA LEU A 99 -8.61 18.16 7.68
C LEU A 99 -8.28 16.72 8.09
N THR A 100 -8.20 15.82 7.11
CA THR A 100 -7.67 14.49 7.32
C THR A 100 -6.49 14.27 6.38
N CYS A 101 -5.28 14.30 6.95
CA CYS A 101 -4.06 13.88 6.25
C CYS A 101 -4.03 12.35 6.22
N SER A 102 -4.15 11.79 5.02
CA SER A 102 -3.61 10.46 4.77
C SER A 102 -2.13 10.68 4.48
N GLU A 103 -1.24 10.51 5.46
CA GLU A 103 0.17 10.28 5.12
C GLU A 103 0.17 9.00 4.27
N GLN A 104 0.27 9.17 2.95
CA GLN A 104 0.48 8.06 2.03
C GLN A 104 1.87 7.55 2.35
N LEU A 105 1.90 6.48 3.15
CA LEU A 105 3.15 5.79 3.44
C LEU A 105 3.70 5.27 2.11
N PRO A 106 4.99 5.50 1.80
CA PRO A 106 5.61 4.99 0.59
C PRO A 106 5.44 3.47 0.50
N ILE A 107 5.51 2.93 -0.72
CA ILE A 107 5.47 1.48 -0.96
C ILE A 107 6.34 0.76 0.07
N GLN A 108 5.72 -0.16 0.81
CA GLN A 108 6.38 -0.89 1.87
C GLN A 108 6.79 -2.26 1.35
N LEU A 109 8.03 -2.37 0.86
CA LEU A 109 8.62 -3.68 0.57
C LEU A 109 8.77 -4.46 1.87
N LEU A 110 8.20 -5.67 1.91
CA LEU A 110 8.28 -6.54 3.08
C LEU A 110 9.49 -7.46 3.01
N GLU A 111 9.71 -8.09 1.86
CA GLU A 111 10.78 -9.06 1.67
C GLU A 111 11.24 -9.06 0.22
N LEU A 112 12.55 -9.20 0.03
CA LEU A 112 13.21 -9.51 -1.23
C LEU A 112 14.08 -10.75 -0.97
N THR A 113 13.97 -11.76 -1.82
CA THR A 113 14.75 -12.99 -1.74
C THR A 113 15.23 -13.41 -3.11
N ALA A 114 16.34 -14.15 -3.15
CA ALA A 114 16.84 -14.80 -4.35
C ALA A 114 17.19 -16.25 -4.04
N PHE A 115 16.72 -17.17 -4.88
CA PHE A 115 16.97 -18.61 -4.72
C PHE A 115 17.11 -19.28 -6.08
N TRP A 116 17.66 -20.50 -6.09
CA TRP A 116 17.81 -21.28 -7.31
C TRP A 116 16.55 -22.10 -7.57
N ASP A 117 16.07 -22.10 -8.80
CA ASP A 117 15.14 -23.11 -9.31
C ASP A 117 15.79 -23.79 -10.50
N ASN A 118 16.26 -25.02 -10.30
CA ASN A 118 17.08 -25.75 -11.25
C ASN A 118 18.32 -24.94 -11.70
N ASP A 119 18.35 -24.54 -12.97
CA ASP A 119 19.45 -23.84 -13.62
C ASP A 119 19.27 -22.30 -13.60
N ASP A 120 18.12 -21.83 -13.11
CA ASP A 120 17.67 -20.45 -13.16
C ASP A 120 17.76 -19.77 -11.78
N GLY A 121 18.07 -18.48 -11.77
CA GLY A 121 17.99 -17.65 -10.57
C GLY A 121 16.62 -17.01 -10.44
N ILE A 122 15.91 -17.29 -9.36
CA ILE A 122 14.60 -16.69 -9.07
C ILE A 122 14.77 -15.53 -8.11
N ILE A 123 14.29 -14.35 -8.50
CA ILE A 123 14.25 -13.15 -7.67
C ILE A 123 12.78 -12.91 -7.35
N GLN A 124 12.43 -12.95 -6.07
CA GLN A 124 11.05 -12.82 -5.62
C GLN A 124 10.94 -11.77 -4.53
N TRP A 125 9.87 -10.99 -4.58
CA TRP A 125 9.61 -9.97 -3.56
C TRP A 125 8.12 -9.80 -3.31
N ILE A 126 7.82 -9.17 -2.18
CA ILE A 126 6.46 -8.87 -1.76
C ILE A 126 6.34 -7.45 -1.21
N THR A 127 5.27 -6.78 -1.60
CA THR A 127 4.88 -5.45 -1.11
C THR A 127 3.71 -5.57 -0.15
N ALA A 128 3.70 -4.72 0.89
CA ALA A 128 2.56 -4.61 1.80
C ALA A 128 1.44 -3.75 1.21
N SER A 129 1.85 -2.68 0.53
CA SER A 129 1.00 -1.70 -0.12
C SER A 129 1.80 -1.01 -1.22
N GLU A 130 1.09 -0.52 -2.22
CA GLU A 130 1.61 0.22 -3.36
C GLU A 130 0.78 1.47 -3.60
N ILE A 131 1.45 2.58 -3.84
CA ILE A 131 0.82 3.86 -4.15
C ILE A 131 1.58 4.47 -5.32
N SER A 132 0.88 4.77 -6.40
CA SER A 132 1.43 5.32 -7.64
C SER A 132 2.62 4.52 -8.20
N ASN A 133 2.69 3.22 -7.92
CA ASN A 133 3.80 2.36 -8.32
C ASN A 133 3.73 2.01 -9.81
N SER A 134 4.67 2.51 -10.61
CA SER A 134 4.79 2.08 -12.00
C SER A 134 5.36 0.66 -12.09
N GLY A 135 6.32 0.33 -11.23
CA GLY A 135 6.87 -1.01 -11.13
C GLY A 135 8.31 -1.04 -10.66
N PHE A 136 8.98 -2.17 -10.93
CA PHE A 136 10.29 -2.49 -10.39
C PHE A 136 11.27 -2.82 -11.50
N PHE A 137 12.35 -2.05 -11.59
CA PHE A 137 13.54 -2.50 -12.30
C PHE A 137 14.29 -3.50 -11.43
N VAL A 138 14.47 -4.70 -11.97
CA VAL A 138 15.38 -5.69 -11.37
C VAL A 138 16.78 -5.30 -11.80
N GLN A 139 17.64 -5.02 -10.82
CA GLN A 139 19.02 -4.64 -11.07
C GLN A 139 19.98 -5.74 -10.65
N LYS A 140 20.91 -6.08 -11.52
CA LYS A 140 21.97 -7.07 -11.27
C LYS A 140 23.32 -6.36 -11.22
N ARG A 141 24.17 -6.75 -10.28
CA ARG A 141 25.55 -6.26 -10.22
C ARG A 141 26.39 -6.92 -11.32
N ASN A 142 27.07 -6.12 -12.12
CA ASN A 142 27.99 -6.58 -13.15
C ASN A 142 29.42 -6.79 -12.60
N SER A 143 30.34 -7.22 -13.46
CA SER A 143 31.76 -7.44 -13.14
C SER A 143 32.52 -6.17 -12.74
N GLU A 144 32.01 -4.98 -13.06
CA GLU A 144 32.57 -3.67 -12.69
C GLU A 144 32.02 -3.17 -11.33
N ASN A 145 31.22 -4.00 -10.63
CA ASN A 145 30.51 -3.69 -9.39
C ASN A 145 29.41 -2.61 -9.55
N GLU A 146 28.92 -2.39 -10.77
CA GLU A 146 27.80 -1.50 -11.04
C GLU A 146 26.50 -2.28 -11.14
N PHE A 147 25.40 -1.72 -10.63
CA PHE A 147 24.07 -2.30 -10.79
C PHE A 147 23.44 -1.81 -12.09
N ILE A 148 23.12 -2.74 -12.97
CA ILE A 148 22.48 -2.49 -14.26
C ILE A 148 21.06 -3.06 -14.28
N ASP A 149 20.16 -2.40 -14.99
CA ASP A 149 18.78 -2.86 -15.17
C ASP A 149 18.79 -4.10 -16.08
N VAL A 150 18.29 -5.24 -15.58
CA VAL A 150 18.20 -6.52 -16.31
C VAL A 150 16.77 -6.96 -16.62
N GLY A 151 15.79 -6.30 -16.00
CA GLY A 151 14.38 -6.56 -16.23
C GLY A 151 13.50 -5.48 -15.63
N PHE A 152 12.23 -5.44 -16.06
CA PHE A 152 11.21 -4.60 -15.48
C PHE A 152 9.94 -5.42 -15.22
N VAL A 153 9.36 -5.28 -14.04
CA VAL A 153 8.11 -5.93 -13.64
C VAL A 153 7.11 -4.84 -13.26
N ASN A 154 5.96 -4.82 -13.93
CA ASN A 154 4.91 -3.83 -13.66
C ASN A 154 4.41 -3.96 -12.22
N GLY A 155 4.24 -2.82 -11.55
CA GLY A 155 3.58 -2.74 -10.24
C GLY A 155 2.07 -2.86 -10.36
N ALA A 156 1.39 -2.87 -9.21
CA ALA A 156 -0.07 -2.84 -9.13
C ALA A 156 -0.67 -1.43 -9.28
N GLY A 157 0.16 -0.39 -9.41
CA GLY A 157 -0.28 1.01 -9.39
C GLY A 157 -0.64 1.44 -7.97
N ASN A 158 -1.89 1.21 -7.59
CA ASN A 158 -2.40 1.45 -6.24
C ASN A 158 -2.94 0.14 -5.67
N SER A 159 -2.38 -0.33 -4.56
CA SER A 159 -2.80 -1.55 -3.88
C SER A 159 -2.60 -1.43 -2.37
N ASN A 160 -3.58 -1.91 -1.59
CA ASN A 160 -3.42 -2.13 -0.16
C ASN A 160 -3.37 -3.63 0.18
N GLU A 161 -3.17 -4.46 -0.84
CA GLU A 161 -3.08 -5.91 -0.74
C GLU A 161 -1.62 -6.36 -0.87
N LEU A 162 -1.32 -7.53 -0.31
CA LEU A 162 -0.02 -8.16 -0.45
C LEU A 162 0.18 -8.65 -1.88
N ASN A 163 1.13 -8.07 -2.63
CA ASN A 163 1.44 -8.49 -3.99
C ASN A 163 2.79 -9.20 -4.04
N ILE A 164 2.80 -10.44 -4.53
CA ILE A 164 4.03 -11.22 -4.78
C ILE A 164 4.42 -11.05 -6.24
N TYR A 165 5.68 -10.72 -6.46
CA TYR A 165 6.29 -10.56 -7.77
C TYR A 165 7.46 -11.51 -7.93
N THR A 166 7.68 -11.96 -9.16
CA THR A 166 8.78 -12.88 -9.51
C THR A 166 9.43 -12.43 -10.80
N TRP A 167 10.77 -12.49 -10.83
CA TRP A 167 11.58 -12.35 -12.03
C TRP A 167 12.60 -13.50 -12.11
N VAL A 168 12.91 -13.95 -13.32
CA VAL A 168 13.74 -15.13 -13.58
C VAL A 168 14.98 -14.75 -14.39
N ASP A 169 16.16 -15.09 -13.86
CA ASP A 169 17.46 -15.02 -14.53
C ASP A 169 17.78 -16.39 -15.16
N TYR A 170 17.44 -16.53 -16.44
CA TYR A 170 17.50 -17.81 -17.12
C TYR A 170 18.93 -18.30 -17.41
N ASN A 171 19.15 -19.61 -17.24
CA ASN A 171 20.40 -20.33 -17.50
C ASN A 171 21.60 -19.78 -16.73
N LEU A 172 21.35 -19.17 -15.56
CA LEU A 172 22.36 -18.52 -14.73
C LEU A 172 23.43 -19.49 -14.23
N ILE A 173 23.08 -20.78 -14.09
CA ILE A 173 24.01 -21.83 -13.67
C ILE A 173 25.26 -21.92 -14.56
N ASN A 174 25.14 -21.59 -15.84
CA ASN A 174 26.20 -21.70 -16.84
C ASN A 174 27.14 -20.48 -16.86
N SER A 175 26.87 -19.45 -16.06
CA SER A 175 27.76 -18.29 -15.91
C SER A 175 29.09 -18.70 -15.25
N ASP A 176 30.19 -17.99 -15.52
CA ASP A 176 31.47 -18.21 -14.83
C ASP A 176 31.50 -17.64 -13.41
N GLU A 177 30.52 -16.79 -13.06
CA GLU A 177 30.40 -16.19 -11.73
C GLU A 177 29.81 -17.19 -10.71
N ASN A 178 30.23 -17.09 -9.46
CA ASN A 178 29.73 -17.92 -8.35
C ASN A 178 28.70 -17.22 -7.46
N GLU A 179 28.66 -15.90 -7.49
CA GLU A 179 27.79 -15.08 -6.66
C GLU A 179 27.17 -13.98 -7.51
N PHE A 180 25.85 -13.86 -7.42
CA PHE A 180 25.05 -12.88 -8.13
C PHE A 180 24.38 -11.98 -7.12
N TYR A 181 24.34 -10.69 -7.40
CA TYR A 181 23.81 -9.70 -6.47
C TYR A 181 22.69 -8.94 -7.15
N TYR A 182 21.53 -8.94 -6.53
CA TYR A 182 20.32 -8.31 -7.04
C TYR A 182 19.80 -7.28 -6.05
N ARG A 183 19.17 -6.24 -6.60
CA ARG A 183 18.34 -5.30 -5.84
C ARG A 183 17.21 -4.84 -6.73
N LEU A 184 16.20 -4.22 -6.14
CA LEU A 184 15.13 -3.60 -6.90
C LEU A 184 15.32 -2.09 -6.89
N LYS A 185 15.04 -1.48 -8.04
CA LYS A 185 14.76 -0.06 -8.16
C LYS A 185 13.28 0.10 -8.46
N GLN A 186 12.51 0.44 -7.43
CA GLN A 186 11.09 0.73 -7.54
C GLN A 186 10.90 2.13 -8.12
N VAL A 187 9.96 2.31 -9.04
CA VAL A 187 9.72 3.57 -9.74
C VAL A 187 8.24 3.91 -9.70
N ASP A 188 7.94 5.16 -9.35
CA ASP A 188 6.59 5.70 -9.31
C ASP A 188 6.21 6.31 -10.68
N PHE A 189 4.93 6.57 -10.93
CA PHE A 189 4.48 7.14 -12.22
C PHE A 189 5.04 8.53 -12.54
N ASP A 190 5.47 9.28 -11.52
CA ASP A 190 6.11 10.59 -11.65
C ASP A 190 7.63 10.50 -11.89
N GLY A 191 8.18 9.28 -11.90
CA GLY A 191 9.60 8.99 -12.11
C GLY A 191 10.46 9.05 -10.85
N GLN A 192 9.89 9.29 -9.66
CA GLN A 192 10.60 9.09 -8.40
C GLN A 192 10.94 7.61 -8.24
N TYR A 193 12.03 7.34 -7.51
CA TYR A 193 12.46 5.96 -7.30
C TYR A 193 13.08 5.75 -5.94
N THR A 194 12.93 4.52 -5.45
CA THR A 194 13.60 4.01 -4.26
C THR A 194 14.38 2.75 -4.62
N ILE A 195 15.46 2.48 -3.87
CA ILE A 195 16.32 1.32 -4.09
C ILE A 195 16.28 0.47 -2.83
N THR A 196 16.11 -0.83 -2.99
CA THR A 196 16.07 -1.79 -1.90
C THR A 196 17.47 -2.19 -1.44
N ASP A 197 17.53 -2.90 -0.32
CA ASP A 197 18.72 -3.66 0.04
C ASP A 197 19.07 -4.72 -1.02
N VAL A 198 20.32 -5.18 -0.99
CA VAL A 198 20.86 -6.15 -1.94
C VAL A 198 20.67 -7.56 -1.40
N VAL A 199 20.17 -8.47 -2.24
CA VAL A 199 20.17 -9.91 -2.00
C VAL A 199 21.25 -10.60 -2.82
N MET A 200 21.81 -11.66 -2.27
CA MET A 200 22.86 -12.45 -2.90
C MET A 200 22.34 -13.85 -3.23
N LEU A 201 22.60 -14.30 -4.45
CA LEU A 201 22.38 -15.66 -4.91
C LEU A 201 23.74 -16.32 -5.16
N SER A 202 24.11 -17.30 -4.34
CA SER A 202 25.38 -18.04 -4.48
C SER A 202 25.14 -19.41 -5.10
N LYS A 203 26.01 -19.85 -6.02
CA LYS A 203 25.99 -21.23 -6.53
C LYS A 203 26.27 -22.27 -5.46
N ASN A 204 26.96 -21.90 -4.38
CA ASN A 204 27.17 -22.80 -3.25
C ASN A 204 25.85 -23.13 -2.53
N SER A 205 24.84 -22.26 -2.65
CA SER A 205 23.51 -22.45 -2.08
C SER A 205 22.65 -23.43 -2.89
N ILE A 206 23.07 -23.87 -4.08
CA ILE A 206 22.34 -24.86 -4.90
C ILE A 206 22.18 -26.19 -4.14
N ASN A 207 23.16 -26.54 -3.29
CA ASN A 207 23.17 -27.77 -2.51
C ASN A 207 23.18 -27.53 -1.00
N ASN A 208 23.15 -26.27 -0.56
CA ASN A 208 23.25 -25.90 0.84
C ASN A 208 22.09 -24.94 1.16
N SER A 209 21.14 -25.45 1.94
CA SER A 209 19.97 -24.74 2.48
C SER A 209 20.39 -23.75 3.59
N ASP A 210 21.32 -22.84 3.27
CA ASP A 210 21.60 -21.69 4.14
C ASP A 210 20.41 -20.71 4.16
N CYS A 211 19.41 -20.90 3.30
CA CYS A 211 18.06 -20.37 3.50
C CYS A 211 17.32 -21.26 4.51
N SER A 212 17.22 -20.80 5.76
CA SER A 212 16.33 -21.41 6.74
C SER A 212 14.86 -21.10 6.41
N PHE A 213 13.95 -22.04 6.67
CA PHE A 213 12.51 -21.75 6.65
C PHE A 213 12.22 -20.54 7.55
N THR A 214 11.59 -19.50 7.00
CA THR A 214 11.14 -18.32 7.75
C THR A 214 9.65 -18.09 7.52
N ALA A 215 9.01 -17.38 8.45
CA ALA A 215 7.63 -16.99 8.30
C ALA A 215 7.33 -15.69 9.04
N ASN A 216 6.43 -14.89 8.46
CA ASN A 216 5.92 -13.65 9.01
C ASN A 216 4.38 -13.62 8.85
N LEU A 217 3.68 -12.89 9.73
CA LEU A 217 2.22 -12.78 9.70
C LEU A 217 1.80 -11.32 9.53
N PHE A 218 0.86 -11.09 8.62
CA PHE A 218 0.35 -9.77 8.26
C PHE A 218 -1.18 -9.77 8.15
N PRO A 219 -1.84 -8.67 8.55
CA PRO A 219 -1.31 -7.60 9.38
C PRO A 219 -1.14 -8.08 10.84
N ASN A 220 -0.26 -7.42 11.61
CA ASN A 220 -0.15 -7.66 13.04
C ASN A 220 0.10 -6.32 13.77
N PRO A 221 -0.88 -5.79 14.53
CA PRO A 221 -2.18 -6.39 14.87
C PRO A 221 -3.14 -6.57 13.68
N ALA A 222 -4.03 -7.58 13.76
CA ALA A 222 -5.08 -7.83 12.78
C ALA A 222 -6.47 -7.46 13.31
N LEU A 223 -7.35 -7.02 12.41
CA LEU A 223 -8.75 -6.75 12.73
C LEU A 223 -9.55 -8.05 12.83
N GLN A 224 -10.54 -8.11 13.71
CA GLN A 224 -11.40 -9.29 13.90
C GLN A 224 -12.12 -9.73 12.61
N SER A 225 -12.44 -8.79 11.72
CA SER A 225 -13.06 -9.05 10.41
C SER A 225 -12.08 -8.86 9.24
N GLY A 226 -10.78 -8.77 9.50
CA GLY A 226 -9.77 -8.56 8.48
C GLY A 226 -9.17 -9.87 7.99
N ASP A 227 -8.67 -9.85 6.76
CA ASP A 227 -7.85 -10.92 6.23
C ASP A 227 -6.52 -11.01 6.97
N ILE A 228 -6.09 -12.24 7.25
CA ILE A 228 -4.80 -12.52 7.87
C ILE A 228 -4.05 -13.47 6.95
N SER A 229 -2.82 -13.10 6.63
CA SER A 229 -1.95 -13.83 5.74
C SER A 229 -0.64 -14.18 6.42
N VAL A 230 -0.14 -15.37 6.13
CA VAL A 230 1.17 -15.85 6.57
C VAL A 230 2.07 -15.89 5.35
N LEU A 231 3.09 -15.04 5.35
CA LEU A 231 4.17 -15.08 4.38
C LEU A 231 5.19 -16.10 4.86
N MET A 232 5.47 -17.12 4.06
CA MET A 232 6.47 -18.13 4.34
C MET A 232 7.55 -18.08 3.27
N ASN A 233 8.80 -18.28 3.66
CA ASN A 233 9.92 -18.47 2.75
C ASN A 233 10.52 -19.84 3.02
N SER A 234 10.43 -20.76 2.05
CA SER A 234 10.96 -22.12 2.19
C SER A 234 12.16 -22.32 1.25
N PRO A 235 13.23 -22.99 1.69
CA PRO A 235 14.32 -23.36 0.77
C PRO A 235 13.90 -24.47 -0.21
N GLU A 236 12.95 -25.31 0.15
CA GLU A 236 12.59 -26.53 -0.58
C GLU A 236 11.08 -26.80 -0.54
N GLU A 237 10.64 -27.74 -1.37
CA GLU A 237 9.27 -28.23 -1.31
C GLU A 237 9.03 -29.04 -0.03
N ASP A 238 8.01 -28.65 0.74
CA ASP A 238 7.64 -29.36 1.96
C ASP A 238 6.15 -29.14 2.30
N ASN A 239 5.61 -29.95 3.23
CA ASN A 239 4.27 -29.80 3.78
C ASN A 239 4.33 -29.15 5.17
N ILE A 240 3.84 -27.92 5.27
CA ILE A 240 3.75 -27.17 6.52
C ILE A 240 2.46 -27.53 7.24
N SER A 241 2.56 -27.89 8.52
CA SER A 241 1.40 -27.95 9.40
C SER A 241 1.21 -26.63 10.15
N ILE A 242 0.02 -26.07 10.07
CA ILE A 242 -0.35 -24.76 10.61
C ILE A 242 -1.32 -24.97 11.77
N PHE A 243 -1.06 -24.32 12.90
CA PHE A 243 -1.94 -24.34 14.08
C PHE A 243 -2.13 -22.94 14.62
N ILE A 244 -3.36 -22.57 14.98
CA ILE A 244 -3.63 -21.35 15.74
C ILE A 244 -3.99 -21.75 17.16
N ILE A 245 -3.30 -21.14 18.12
CA ILE A 245 -3.35 -21.52 19.52
C ILE A 245 -3.68 -20.28 20.35
N ASP A 246 -4.61 -20.42 21.29
CA ASP A 246 -4.90 -19.37 22.25
C ASP A 246 -3.88 -19.29 23.40
N ALA A 247 -4.00 -18.29 24.26
CA ALA A 247 -3.11 -18.10 25.42
C ALA A 247 -3.15 -19.26 26.44
N LEU A 248 -4.14 -20.15 26.38
CA LEU A 248 -4.27 -21.33 27.23
C LEU A 248 -3.72 -22.60 26.56
N GLY A 249 -3.15 -22.50 25.35
CA GLY A 249 -2.61 -23.64 24.62
C GLY A 249 -3.65 -24.45 23.86
N ARG A 250 -4.90 -23.97 23.73
CA ARG A 250 -5.95 -24.67 22.98
C ARG A 250 -5.82 -24.37 21.50
N THR A 251 -5.80 -25.43 20.68
CA THR A 251 -5.83 -25.31 19.22
C THR A 251 -7.22 -24.88 18.76
N LEU A 252 -7.29 -23.72 18.12
CA LEU A 252 -8.52 -23.16 17.55
C LEU A 252 -8.66 -23.47 16.05
N TYR A 253 -7.54 -23.68 15.37
CA TYR A 253 -7.48 -23.99 13.95
C TYR A 253 -6.28 -24.89 13.66
N ASN A 254 -6.42 -25.80 12.71
CA ASN A 254 -5.34 -26.61 12.18
C ASN A 254 -5.50 -26.84 10.67
N ALA A 255 -4.40 -26.75 9.93
CA ALA A 255 -4.37 -27.01 8.50
C ALA A 255 -3.01 -27.57 8.06
N GLN A 256 -2.95 -28.01 6.82
CA GLN A 256 -1.72 -28.35 6.14
C GLN A 256 -1.69 -27.64 4.78
N THR A 257 -0.51 -27.15 4.39
CA THR A 257 -0.28 -26.55 3.07
C THR A 257 1.06 -27.00 2.53
N SER A 258 1.15 -27.22 1.24
CA SER A 258 2.42 -27.41 0.56
C SER A 258 3.08 -26.07 0.31
N VAL A 259 4.37 -25.96 0.58
CA VAL A 259 5.23 -24.84 0.17
C VAL A 259 6.19 -25.33 -0.91
N HIS A 260 6.60 -24.43 -1.79
CA HIS A 260 7.71 -24.64 -2.72
C HIS A 260 8.88 -23.75 -2.33
N SER A 261 10.02 -23.91 -3.01
CA SER A 261 11.16 -23.01 -2.81
C SER A 261 10.75 -21.55 -3.09
N GLY A 262 11.11 -20.63 -2.22
CA GLY A 262 10.76 -19.21 -2.28
C GLY A 262 9.60 -18.78 -1.38
N LEU A 263 9.04 -17.61 -1.70
CA LEU A 263 7.93 -16.98 -0.99
C LEU A 263 6.60 -17.62 -1.37
N VAL A 264 5.84 -17.99 -0.34
CA VAL A 264 4.48 -18.52 -0.42
C VAL A 264 3.59 -17.71 0.51
N LEU A 265 2.49 -17.19 -0.02
CA LEU A 265 1.46 -16.53 0.78
C LEU A 265 0.34 -17.52 1.11
N TYR A 266 0.11 -17.76 2.40
CA TYR A 266 -1.01 -18.55 2.89
C TYR A 266 -2.04 -17.64 3.56
N GLN A 267 -3.21 -17.50 2.94
CA GLN A 267 -4.33 -16.76 3.53
C GLN A 267 -5.07 -17.65 4.52
N LEU A 268 -5.21 -17.16 5.77
CA LEU A 268 -6.04 -17.82 6.75
C LEU A 268 -7.51 -17.71 6.32
N PRO A 269 -8.33 -18.75 6.57
CA PRO A 269 -9.77 -18.61 6.39
C PRO A 269 -10.33 -17.58 7.37
N GLU A 270 -11.55 -17.09 7.13
CA GLU A 270 -12.26 -16.28 8.11
C GLU A 270 -12.42 -17.05 9.43
N LEU A 271 -11.69 -16.60 10.45
CA LEU A 271 -11.73 -17.17 11.78
C LEU A 271 -12.36 -16.13 12.71
N ASN A 272 -13.49 -16.48 13.34
CA ASN A 272 -14.19 -15.61 14.28
C ASN A 272 -13.46 -15.54 15.63
N LEU A 273 -12.23 -15.00 15.60
CA LEU A 273 -11.36 -14.84 16.76
C LEU A 273 -11.78 -13.60 17.54
N SER A 274 -11.90 -13.73 18.86
CA SER A 274 -12.18 -12.58 19.71
C SER A 274 -10.92 -11.70 19.88
N PRO A 275 -11.06 -10.40 20.20
CA PRO A 275 -9.90 -9.56 20.48
C PRO A 275 -9.05 -10.10 21.62
N ALA A 276 -7.86 -10.62 21.30
CA ALA A 276 -6.94 -11.26 22.23
C ALA A 276 -5.57 -11.48 21.54
N LYS A 277 -4.61 -11.99 22.32
CA LYS A 277 -3.34 -12.49 21.79
C LYS A 277 -3.45 -13.97 21.46
N TYR A 278 -2.91 -14.34 20.31
CA TYR A 278 -2.86 -15.71 19.80
C TYR A 278 -1.44 -16.02 19.33
N ASN A 279 -1.16 -17.30 19.13
CA ASN A 279 0.05 -17.76 18.48
C ASN A 279 -0.32 -18.59 17.24
N ILE A 280 0.33 -18.31 16.11
CA ILE A 280 0.35 -19.25 14.99
C ILE A 280 1.63 -20.08 15.08
N MET A 281 1.48 -21.39 15.02
CA MET A 281 2.56 -22.36 15.08
C MET A 281 2.64 -23.06 13.73
N LEU A 282 3.81 -22.99 13.11
CA LEU A 282 4.15 -23.58 11.82
C LEU A 282 5.16 -24.68 12.07
N ILE A 283 4.89 -25.88 11.56
CA ILE A 283 5.81 -27.03 11.64
C ILE A 283 6.25 -27.37 10.21
N HIS A 284 7.54 -27.22 9.96
CA HIS A 284 8.27 -27.60 8.76
C HIS A 284 9.20 -28.78 9.09
N SER A 285 9.67 -29.53 8.09
CA SER A 285 10.63 -30.63 8.27
C SER A 285 11.92 -30.19 8.97
N SER A 286 12.37 -28.95 8.71
CA SER A 286 13.58 -28.38 9.32
C SER A 286 13.37 -27.82 10.73
N GLY A 287 12.12 -27.66 11.20
CA GLY A 287 11.84 -27.13 12.54
C GLY A 287 10.46 -26.52 12.73
N GLN A 288 10.30 -25.79 13.83
CA GLN A 288 9.04 -25.15 14.21
C GLN A 288 9.23 -23.65 14.40
N ILE A 289 8.30 -22.86 13.87
CA ILE A 289 8.20 -21.40 14.09
C ILE A 289 6.91 -21.11 14.86
N VAL A 290 6.98 -20.20 15.83
CA VAL A 290 5.82 -19.70 16.56
C VAL A 290 5.77 -18.18 16.45
N LEU A 291 4.73 -17.65 15.81
CA LEU A 291 4.53 -16.21 15.64
C LEU A 291 3.38 -15.73 16.52
N PRO A 292 3.62 -14.81 17.47
CA PRO A 292 2.56 -14.19 18.23
C PRO A 292 1.83 -13.14 17.38
N PHE A 293 0.51 -13.12 17.43
CA PHE A 293 -0.30 -12.09 16.78
C PHE A 293 -1.46 -11.62 17.65
N ILE A 294 -1.94 -10.41 17.38
CA ILE A 294 -2.95 -9.72 18.18
C ILE A 294 -4.18 -9.50 17.30
N ILE A 295 -5.36 -9.89 17.78
CA ILE A 295 -6.65 -9.50 17.20
C ILE A 295 -7.20 -8.29 17.93
N THR A 296 -7.60 -7.27 17.17
CA THR A 296 -8.29 -6.08 17.67
C THR A 296 -9.72 -6.00 17.09
N LYS A 297 -10.54 -5.13 17.68
CA LYS A 297 -11.88 -4.85 17.16
C LYS A 297 -11.82 -4.07 15.85
#